data_AF-A0A8G2DSZ5-F1
#
_entry.id   AF-A0A8G2DSZ5-F1
#
_cell.length_a   1.000
_cell.length_b   1.000
_cell.length_c   1.000
_cell.angle_alpha   90.00
_cell.angle_beta   90.00
_cell.angle_gamma   90.00
#
_symmetry.space_group_name_H-M   'P 1'
#
loop_
_entity.id
_entity.type
_entity.pdbx_description
1 polymer ?
#
loop_
_entity_poly.entity_id
_entity_poly.type
_entity_poly.pdbx_seq_one_letter_code
_entity_poly.pdbx_strand_id
1 'polypeptide(L)' 'MSPVNFAGNDKIARCAEWLVRTPPSQRPPANVYAHVLRDYFKLSSAELVLAEKEADRLREEK' A
#
# COMPACT_ATOMS: atom_id res chain seq x y z
N MET A 1 -4.90 20.76 0.97
CA MET A 1 -4.41 19.43 1.37
C MET A 1 -2.92 19.40 1.14
N SER A 2 -2.11 19.25 2.19
CA SER A 2 -0.66 19.11 2.03
C SER A 2 -0.35 17.77 1.36
N PRO A 3 0.49 17.71 0.32
CA PRO A 3 0.96 16.44 -0.21
C PRO A 3 1.74 15.75 0.92
N VAL A 4 1.27 14.58 1.34
CA VAL A 4 2.02 13.73 2.25
C VAL A 4 3.27 13.32 1.48
N ASN A 5 4.39 13.99 1.77
CA ASN A 5 5.66 13.78 1.09
C ASN A 5 6.19 12.41 1.54
N PHE A 6 5.80 11.34 0.84
CA PHE A 6 6.33 9.98 1.03
C PHE A 6 7.78 9.84 0.55
N ALA A 7 8.44 10.94 0.16
CA ALA A 7 9.83 10.99 -0.30
C ALA A 7 10.86 10.42 0.71
N GLY A 8 10.48 10.21 1.97
CA GLY A 8 11.32 9.56 2.99
C GLY A 8 10.96 8.11 3.33
N ASN A 9 9.89 7.54 2.76
CA ASN A 9 9.37 6.23 3.17
C ASN A 9 9.03 5.35 1.95
N ASP A 10 10.07 5.05 1.16
CA ASP A 10 10.05 4.28 -0.10
C ASP A 10 9.22 2.99 -0.02
N LYS A 11 9.21 2.32 1.14
CA LYS A 11 8.45 1.09 1.35
C LYS A 11 6.92 1.27 1.32
N ILE A 12 6.38 2.41 1.78
CA ILE A 12 4.93 2.68 1.76
C ILE A 12 4.48 2.96 0.33
N ALA A 13 5.19 3.83 -0.38
CA ALA A 13 4.88 4.18 -1.77
C ALA A 13 4.97 2.94 -2.68
N ARG A 14 6.02 2.12 -2.54
CA ARG A 14 6.16 0.88 -3.32
C ARG A 14 5.07 -0.14 -3.01
N CYS A 15 4.63 -0.25 -1.76
CA CYS A 15 3.49 -1.09 -1.38
C CYS A 15 2.19 -0.55 -1.98
N ALA A 16 1.97 0.77 -1.95
CA ALA A 16 0.81 1.41 -2.53
C ALA A 16 0.73 1.21 -4.04
N GLU A 17 1.83 1.40 -4.77
CA GLU A 17 1.91 1.12 -6.20
C GLU A 17 1.65 -0.36 -6.51
N TRP A 18 2.23 -1.29 -5.75
CA TRP A 18 1.97 -2.71 -5.92
C TRP A 18 0.49 -3.04 -5.72
N LEU A 19 -0.14 -2.42 -4.72
CA LEU A 19 -1.58 -2.53 -4.49
C LEU A 19 -2.34 -1.99 -5.70
N VAL A 20 -2.06 -0.78 -6.19
CA VAL A 20 -2.73 -0.22 -7.37
C VAL A 20 -2.60 -1.13 -8.60
N ARG A 21 -1.41 -1.68 -8.83
CA ARG A 21 -1.14 -2.58 -9.97
C ARG A 21 -1.79 -3.95 -9.82
N THR A 22 -2.03 -4.41 -8.59
CA THR A 22 -2.63 -5.73 -8.32
C THR A 22 -4.15 -5.61 -8.19
N PRO A 23 -4.93 -6.13 -9.15
CA PRO A 23 -6.39 -6.04 -9.12
C PRO A 23 -6.95 -6.69 -7.85
N PRO A 24 -8.01 -6.14 -7.24
CA PRO A 24 -8.67 -6.76 -6.08
C PRO A 24 -9.08 -8.21 -6.32
N SER A 25 -9.43 -8.56 -7.56
CA SER A 25 -9.80 -9.92 -7.98
C SER A 25 -8.64 -10.93 -7.94
N GLN A 26 -7.39 -10.47 -7.93
CA GLN A 26 -6.19 -11.32 -7.85
C GLN A 26 -5.59 -11.33 -6.44
N ARG A 27 -6.18 -10.60 -5.49
CA ARG A 27 -5.67 -10.53 -4.13
C ARG A 27 -6.20 -11.71 -3.32
N PRO A 28 -5.32 -12.40 -2.57
CA PRO A 28 -5.75 -13.28 -1.50
C PRO A 28 -6.65 -12.54 -0.49
N PRO A 29 -7.29 -13.25 0.44
CA PRO A 29 -7.97 -12.63 1.57
C PRO A 29 -7.07 -11.62 2.32
N ALA A 30 -7.65 -10.54 2.84
CA ALA A 30 -6.91 -9.41 3.42
C ALA A 30 -5.93 -9.81 4.53
N ASN A 31 -6.34 -10.75 5.37
CA ASN A 31 -5.50 -11.32 6.43
C ASN A 31 -4.26 -12.05 5.90
N VAL A 32 -4.32 -12.64 4.70
CA VAL A 32 -3.21 -13.40 4.10
C VAL A 32 -2.23 -12.46 3.42
N TYR A 33 -2.70 -11.55 2.56
CA TYR A 33 -1.78 -10.66 1.85
C TYR A 33 -1.20 -9.58 2.78
N ALA A 34 -1.90 -9.15 3.83
CA ALA A 34 -1.38 -8.17 4.78
C ALA A 34 -0.09 -8.66 5.47
N HIS A 35 0.00 -9.94 5.82
CA HIS A 35 1.21 -10.51 6.40
C HIS A 35 2.36 -10.51 5.39
N VAL A 36 2.08 -10.94 4.15
CA VAL A 36 3.07 -11.00 3.07
C VAL A 36 3.60 -9.60 2.72
N LEU A 37 2.72 -8.60 2.62
CA LEU A 37 3.13 -7.22 2.32
C LEU A 37 3.96 -6.62 3.44
N ARG A 38 3.60 -6.90 4.70
CA ARG A 38 4.40 -6.46 5.85
C ARG A 38 5.79 -7.08 5.86
N ASP A 39 5.90 -8.37 5.58
CA ASP A 39 7.20 -9.06 5.54
C ASP A 39 8.06 -8.66 4.34
N TYR A 40 7.43 -8.47 3.17
CA TYR A 40 8.11 -8.13 1.92
C TYR A 40 8.60 -6.68 1.91
N PHE A 41 7.72 -5.74 2.28
CA PHE A 41 8.05 -4.31 2.32
C PHE A 41 8.61 -3.85 3.67
N LYS A 42 8.76 -4.76 4.65
CA LYS A 42 9.20 -4.44 6.02
C LYS A 42 8.36 -3.31 6.64
N LEU A 43 7.04 -3.47 6.53
CA LEU A 43 6.04 -2.52 7.04
C LEU A 43 5.52 -2.98 8.41
N SER A 44 5.36 -2.02 9.31
CA SER A 44 4.48 -2.17 10.48
C SER A 44 3.01 -2.18 10.04
N SER A 45 2.12 -2.62 10.93
CA SER A 45 0.67 -2.59 10.66
C SER A 45 0.16 -1.19 10.33
N ALA A 46 0.69 -0.15 11.01
CA ALA A 46 0.31 1.23 10.75
C ALA A 46 0.75 1.70 9.35
N GLU A 47 1.96 1.32 8.93
CA GLU A 47 2.47 1.67 7.60
C GLU A 47 1.74 0.93 6.48
N LEU A 48 1.26 -0.30 6.72
CA LEU A 48 0.39 -1.00 5.79
C LEU A 48 -0.94 -0.26 5.58
N VAL A 49 -1.57 0.21 6.66
CA VAL A 49 -2.80 1.02 6.57
C VAL A 49 -2.56 2.32 5.79
N LEU A 50 -1.40 2.95 5.96
CA LEU A 50 -1.03 4.12 5.17
C LEU A 50 -0.83 3.77 3.69
N ALA A 51 -0.21 2.62 3.39
CA ALA A 51 -0.05 2.14 2.01
C ALA A 51 -1.38 1.82 1.34
N GLU A 52 -2.34 1.26 2.06
CA GLU A 52 -3.70 1.02 1.54
C GLU A 52 -4.43 2.33 1.24
N LYS A 53 -4.40 3.29 2.17
CA LYS A 53 -4.98 4.63 1.94
C LYS A 53 -4.35 5.34 0.73
N GLU A 54 -3.04 5.24 0.59
CA GLU A 54 -2.32 5.83 -0.54
C GLU A 54 -2.65 5.10 -1.85
N ALA A 55 -2.81 3.77 -1.82
CA ALA A 55 -3.24 3.00 -2.98
C ALA A 55 -4.66 3.38 -3.44
N ASP A 56 -5.57 3.62 -2.49
CA ASP A 56 -6.93 4.07 -2.80
C ASP A 56 -6.94 5.50 -3.37
N ARG A 57 -6.13 6.43 -2.81
CA ARG A 57 -5.91 7.76 -3.40
C ARG A 57 -5.43 7.68 -4.85
N LEU A 58 -4.44 6.82 -5.12
CA LEU A 58 -3.87 6.63 -6.46
C LEU A 58 -4.86 5.97 -7.46
N ARG A 59 -5.89 5.27 -6.97
CA ARG A 59 -6.95 4.72 -7.82
C ARG A 59 -7.98 5.77 -8.19
N GLU A 60 -8.29 6.70 -7.29
CA GLU A 60 -9.23 7.82 -7.55
C GLU A 60 -8.65 8.85 -8.53
N GLU A 61 -7.32 8.96 -8.62
CA GLU A 61 -6.63 9.84 -9.57
C GLU A 61 -6.51 9.26 -10.99
N LYS A 62 -6.94 8.01 -11.23
CA LYS A 62 -6.89 7.33 -12.54
C LYS A 62 -8.27 7.11 -13.14
#